data_AF-A0A9W6VSA6-F1
#
_entry.id   AF-A0A9W6VSA6-F1
#
_cell.length_a   1.000
_cell.length_b   1.000
_cell.length_c   1.000
_cell.angle_alpha   90.00
_cell.angle_beta   90.00
_cell.angle_gamma   90.00
#
_symmetry.space_group_name_H-M   'P 1'
#
loop_
_entity.id
_entity.type
_entity.pdbx_description
1 polymer ?
#
loop_
_entity_poly.entity_id
_entity_poly.type
_entity_poly.pdbx_seq_one_letter_code
_entity_poly.pdbx_strand_id
1 'polypeptide(L)'
;MNPRRRLAVVLTVILTTALTLSSVSTAGAATSSSKLSVGFGCASATGAGRLHCFGRIRAHRASNGKIAPLTVTSPTGLLPADLQSAYKVAGLNGAGRTVAIVDAQDDPNAEADLAHYRSQLGLPACTTANGCFKKVNQNGQASPLPTADYGWAEEISLDLDMVSAICPSCHILLVEADEPTDASLGTAVDTAAATSGVVAISNSYGGAEDSSILAADAHFNHPGIAVTASSGDSGYGVSWPASSQYVTAVGGTTLKKASNARGWTETAWSGAGSGCSAYEPKPSWQHDTACAKRTVADVSAVADPSTGVGVYDTYNSCGTSSFCDLLISLGLAQGLDGWAAVGGTSASSPIIASVYALAGNTGSTTYGSYPYAHTSALFDVTSGSNGSCGGTYLCTAGTGYDGPTGLGTPNGTGGF
;
A
#
# COMPACT_ATOMS: atom_id res chain seq x y z
N MET A 1 -102.70 16.19 10.28
CA MET A 1 -102.79 16.92 9.00
C MET A 1 -101.90 18.15 9.11
N ASN A 2 -100.72 18.14 8.47
CA ASN A 2 -99.85 19.31 8.41
C ASN A 2 -99.14 19.31 7.05
N PRO A 3 -99.21 20.39 6.25
CA PRO A 3 -98.98 20.29 4.81
C PRO A 3 -97.50 20.41 4.41
N ARG A 4 -97.03 19.34 3.76
CA ARG A 4 -96.30 19.30 2.48
C ARG A 4 -95.14 20.29 2.28
N ARG A 5 -93.94 19.74 2.54
CA ARG A 5 -92.64 20.11 1.96
C ARG A 5 -92.72 20.27 0.43
N ARG A 6 -92.13 21.34 -0.10
CA ARG A 6 -91.71 21.45 -1.51
C ARG A 6 -90.20 21.63 -1.57
N LEU A 7 -89.56 20.69 -2.26
CA LEU A 7 -88.16 20.69 -2.65
C LEU A 7 -87.87 21.90 -3.56
N ALA A 8 -86.78 22.60 -3.29
CA ALA A 8 -86.12 23.46 -4.26
C ALA A 8 -84.73 22.87 -4.53
N VAL A 9 -84.52 22.47 -5.79
CA VAL A 9 -83.27 22.00 -6.36
C VAL A 9 -82.40 23.22 -6.66
N VAL A 10 -81.21 23.30 -6.07
CA VAL A 10 -80.15 24.22 -6.51
C VAL A 10 -78.98 23.35 -6.98
N LEU A 11 -78.66 23.53 -8.26
CA LEU A 11 -77.58 22.90 -8.99
C LEU A 11 -76.25 23.53 -8.56
N THR A 12 -75.31 22.76 -8.03
CA THR A 12 -73.93 23.21 -7.79
C THR A 12 -72.98 22.36 -8.62
N VAL A 13 -72.31 22.99 -9.57
CA VAL A 13 -71.25 22.40 -10.40
C VAL A 13 -70.03 22.18 -9.51
N ILE A 14 -69.69 20.92 -9.24
CA ILE A 14 -68.45 20.54 -8.54
C ILE A 14 -67.39 20.28 -9.61
N LEU A 15 -66.37 21.14 -9.65
CA LEU A 15 -65.16 20.93 -10.44
C LEU A 15 -64.27 19.95 -9.66
N THR A 16 -64.17 18.70 -10.11
CA THR A 16 -63.30 17.68 -9.51
C THR A 16 -61.86 17.86 -9.99
N THR A 17 -61.00 18.45 -9.16
CA THR A 17 -59.54 18.30 -9.29
C THR A 17 -59.13 17.03 -8.53
N ALA A 18 -58.81 15.97 -9.27
CA ALA A 18 -58.23 14.76 -8.70
C ALA A 18 -56.81 15.05 -8.24
N LEU A 19 -56.61 15.20 -6.92
CA LEU A 19 -55.29 15.21 -6.30
C LEU A 19 -54.84 13.76 -6.14
N THR A 20 -53.99 13.28 -7.04
CA THR A 20 -53.29 12.00 -6.86
C THR A 20 -52.30 12.14 -5.70
N LEU A 21 -52.61 11.55 -4.55
CA LEU A 21 -51.61 11.35 -3.48
C LEU A 21 -50.63 10.26 -3.92
N SER A 22 -49.54 10.68 -4.54
CA SER A 22 -48.36 9.83 -4.68
C SER A 22 -47.72 9.69 -3.31
N SER A 23 -47.82 8.51 -2.71
CA SER A 23 -47.02 8.14 -1.54
C SER A 23 -45.53 8.20 -1.91
N VAL A 24 -44.86 9.27 -1.48
CA VAL A 24 -43.41 9.40 -1.56
C VAL A 24 -42.83 8.44 -0.54
N SER A 25 -42.40 7.28 -1.02
CA SER A 25 -41.48 6.44 -0.25
C SER A 25 -40.23 7.27 0.00
N THR A 26 -39.97 7.64 1.24
CA THR A 26 -38.69 8.22 1.65
C THR A 26 -37.65 7.10 1.52
N ALA A 27 -37.10 6.95 0.32
CA ALA A 27 -35.84 6.26 0.14
C ALA A 27 -34.83 6.98 1.04
N GLY A 28 -34.41 6.32 2.12
CA GLY A 28 -33.31 6.82 2.94
C GLY A 28 -32.16 7.09 2.00
N ALA A 29 -31.75 8.36 1.89
CA ALA A 29 -30.53 8.72 1.20
C ALA A 29 -29.42 7.94 1.91
N ALA A 30 -28.92 6.90 1.25
CA ALA A 30 -27.67 6.28 1.65
C ALA A 30 -26.63 7.41 1.58
N THR A 31 -26.23 7.92 2.75
CA THR A 31 -25.11 8.83 2.87
C THR A 31 -23.90 8.09 2.30
N SER A 32 -23.54 8.44 1.06
CA SER A 32 -22.28 8.06 0.45
C SER A 32 -21.16 8.54 1.37
N SER A 33 -20.69 7.65 2.25
CA SER A 33 -19.39 7.78 2.91
C SER A 33 -18.35 7.86 1.81
N SER A 34 -17.90 9.06 1.44
CA SER A 34 -16.75 9.20 0.56
C SER A 34 -15.58 8.44 1.19
N LYS A 35 -14.98 7.51 0.44
CA LYS A 35 -13.75 6.82 0.85
C LYS A 35 -12.65 7.86 0.94
N LEU A 36 -12.38 8.35 2.15
CA LEU A 36 -11.35 9.34 2.41
C LEU A 36 -10.07 8.61 2.80
N SER A 37 -8.94 9.07 2.30
CA SER A 37 -7.62 8.65 2.75
C SER A 37 -6.76 9.89 2.94
N VAL A 38 -5.84 9.84 3.90
CA VAL A 38 -4.84 10.89 4.14
C VAL A 38 -3.47 10.25 3.88
N GLY A 39 -2.59 10.89 3.13
CA GLY A 39 -1.21 10.40 3.00
C GLY A 39 -0.43 10.65 4.29
N PHE A 40 0.66 9.92 4.52
CA PHE A 40 1.50 10.05 5.73
C PHE A 40 2.14 11.43 5.92
N GLY A 41 2.13 12.28 4.89
CA GLY A 41 2.64 13.64 5.01
C GLY A 41 4.15 13.75 4.86
N CYS A 42 4.83 12.68 4.43
CA CYS A 42 6.19 12.77 3.88
C CYS A 42 6.26 13.92 2.87
N ALA A 43 7.30 14.75 2.98
CA ALA A 43 7.45 15.92 2.12
C ALA A 43 7.34 15.53 0.64
N SER A 44 6.45 16.19 -0.11
CA SER A 44 6.26 15.89 -1.52
C SER A 44 7.57 16.10 -2.29
N ALA A 45 7.87 15.17 -3.20
CA ALA A 45 9.01 15.22 -4.10
C ALA A 45 8.96 16.44 -5.05
N THR A 46 9.33 17.62 -4.55
CA THR A 46 9.42 18.84 -5.34
C THR A 46 10.85 19.03 -5.81
N GLY A 47 11.14 18.53 -7.02
CA GLY A 47 12.45 18.67 -7.67
C GLY A 47 13.01 17.33 -8.17
N ALA A 48 13.91 17.42 -9.15
CA ALA A 48 14.65 16.27 -9.67
C ALA A 48 15.42 15.58 -8.54
N GLY A 49 15.45 14.25 -8.55
CA GLY A 49 16.14 13.43 -7.54
C GLY A 49 15.51 13.43 -6.13
N ARG A 50 14.35 14.07 -5.91
CA ARG A 50 13.62 13.96 -4.64
C ARG A 50 12.58 12.84 -4.71
N LEU A 51 12.41 12.13 -3.59
CA LEU A 51 11.50 11.00 -3.45
C LEU A 51 10.53 11.24 -2.29
N HIS A 52 9.42 10.52 -2.27
CA HIS A 52 8.44 10.56 -1.18
C HIS A 52 7.87 9.17 -0.94
N CYS A 53 7.44 8.91 0.30
CA CYS A 53 6.74 7.69 0.67
C CYS A 53 5.33 7.62 0.04
N PHE A 54 4.79 6.41 -0.11
CA PHE A 54 3.46 6.19 -0.70
C PHE A 54 2.39 5.75 0.32
N GLY A 55 2.66 5.68 1.62
CA GLY A 55 1.65 5.24 2.59
C GLY A 55 0.41 6.15 2.70
N ARG A 56 -0.76 5.52 2.85
CA ARG A 56 -2.07 6.19 2.93
C ARG A 56 -2.93 5.64 4.05
N ILE A 57 -3.25 6.49 5.03
CA ILE A 57 -4.15 6.17 6.14
C ILE A 57 -5.61 6.21 5.66
N ARG A 58 -6.39 5.20 6.04
CA ARG A 58 -7.84 5.19 5.88
C ARG A 58 -8.46 6.21 6.83
N ALA A 59 -9.15 7.19 6.28
CA ALA A 59 -9.90 8.16 7.05
C ALA A 59 -11.40 7.95 6.89
N HIS A 60 -12.16 8.20 7.96
CA HIS A 60 -13.61 8.20 7.92
C HIS A 60 -14.12 9.62 8.13
N ARG A 61 -15.09 10.07 7.34
CA ARG A 61 -15.80 11.32 7.63
C ARG A 61 -17.03 11.00 8.47
N ALA A 62 -17.06 11.48 9.70
CA ALA A 62 -18.21 11.36 10.58
C ALA A 62 -19.42 12.13 10.02
N SER A 63 -20.63 11.79 10.48
CA SER A 63 -21.89 12.42 10.03
C SER A 63 -21.94 13.93 10.27
N ASN A 64 -21.14 14.46 11.19
CA ASN A 64 -20.96 15.89 11.46
C ASN A 64 -19.94 16.58 10.54
N GLY A 65 -19.42 15.88 9.53
CA GLY A 65 -18.49 16.40 8.53
C GLY A 65 -17.01 16.40 8.94
N LYS A 66 -16.68 16.07 10.20
CA LYS A 66 -15.30 15.97 10.69
C LYS A 66 -14.65 14.64 10.29
N ILE A 67 -13.32 14.63 10.19
CA ILE A 67 -12.56 13.37 10.08
C ILE A 67 -12.64 12.68 11.45
N ALA A 68 -13.05 11.42 11.46
CA ALA A 68 -13.02 10.55 12.64
C ALA A 68 -11.56 10.26 13.02
N PRO A 69 -11.27 9.85 14.27
CA PRO A 69 -9.92 9.48 14.67
C PRO A 69 -9.27 8.56 13.64
N LEU A 70 -8.06 8.93 13.22
CA LEU A 70 -7.26 8.15 12.28
C LEU A 70 -6.74 6.86 12.93
N THR A 71 -6.56 6.90 14.24
CA THR A 71 -6.05 5.86 15.11
C THR A 71 -7.17 5.22 15.94
N VAL A 72 -6.93 3.97 16.35
CA VAL A 72 -7.74 3.22 17.32
C VAL A 72 -6.83 2.48 18.31
N THR A 73 -7.37 2.07 19.45
CA THR A 73 -6.59 1.44 20.53
C THR A 73 -6.40 -0.08 20.36
N SER A 74 -7.04 -0.68 19.36
CA SER A 74 -6.99 -2.12 19.10
C SER A 74 -6.72 -2.40 17.62
N PRO A 75 -6.13 -3.55 17.25
CA PRO A 75 -5.85 -3.90 15.86
C PRO A 75 -7.04 -3.69 14.91
N THR A 76 -6.77 -3.15 13.73
CA THR A 76 -7.75 -2.83 12.68
C THR A 76 -7.16 -3.15 11.31
N GLY A 77 -7.99 -3.18 10.25
CA GLY A 77 -7.54 -3.55 8.90
C GLY A 77 -7.29 -5.05 8.72
N LEU A 78 -6.59 -5.40 7.65
CA LEU A 78 -6.11 -6.77 7.40
C LEU A 78 -4.90 -7.07 8.28
N LEU A 79 -4.96 -8.18 9.01
CA LEU A 79 -3.93 -8.60 9.96
C LEU A 79 -3.10 -9.78 9.40
N PRO A 80 -2.00 -10.20 10.05
CA PRO A 80 -1.10 -11.24 9.51
C PRO A 80 -1.80 -12.50 9.03
N ALA A 81 -2.75 -13.04 9.80
CA ALA A 81 -3.49 -14.24 9.42
C ALA A 81 -4.35 -14.05 8.15
N ASP A 82 -4.89 -12.84 7.94
CA ASP A 82 -5.63 -12.51 6.72
C ASP A 82 -4.69 -12.48 5.51
N LEU A 83 -3.55 -11.79 5.62
CA LEU A 83 -2.57 -11.66 4.54
C LEU A 83 -1.92 -13.00 4.18
N GLN A 84 -1.49 -13.77 5.18
CA GLN A 84 -0.91 -15.09 4.98
C GLN A 84 -1.89 -16.07 4.32
N SER A 85 -3.18 -15.97 4.66
CA SER A 85 -4.26 -16.74 4.02
C SER A 85 -4.49 -16.29 2.58
N ALA A 86 -4.62 -14.98 2.34
CA ALA A 86 -4.87 -14.41 1.03
C ALA A 86 -3.80 -14.76 -0.02
N TYR A 87 -2.54 -14.79 0.43
CA TYR A 87 -1.38 -15.07 -0.42
C TYR A 87 -0.83 -16.49 -0.30
N LYS A 88 -1.50 -17.35 0.48
CA LYS A 88 -1.13 -18.77 0.70
C LYS A 88 0.33 -18.97 1.14
N VAL A 89 0.76 -18.16 2.10
CA VAL A 89 2.11 -18.23 2.68
C VAL A 89 2.12 -18.65 4.16
N ALA A 90 0.95 -18.95 4.73
CA ALA A 90 0.82 -19.42 6.09
C ALA A 90 1.67 -20.69 6.34
N GLY A 91 2.46 -20.66 7.42
CA GLY A 91 3.32 -21.79 7.82
C GLY A 91 4.61 -21.94 7.04
N LEU A 92 4.87 -21.10 6.03
CA LEU A 92 6.18 -21.03 5.39
C LEU A 92 7.21 -20.44 6.37
N ASN A 93 8.46 -20.87 6.21
CA ASN A 93 9.54 -20.47 7.10
C ASN A 93 10.56 -19.64 6.30
N GLY A 94 10.91 -18.47 6.83
CA GLY A 94 11.90 -17.53 6.36
C GLY A 94 13.20 -17.53 7.17
N ALA A 95 13.31 -18.36 8.20
CA ALA A 95 14.43 -18.33 9.15
C ALA A 95 15.81 -18.30 8.47
N GLY A 96 16.70 -17.46 9.01
CA GLY A 96 18.06 -17.25 8.51
C GLY A 96 18.16 -16.29 7.32
N ARG A 97 17.04 -15.79 6.80
CA ARG A 97 17.00 -14.76 5.76
C ARG A 97 16.58 -13.42 6.35
N THR A 98 17.15 -12.35 5.80
CA THR A 98 16.86 -10.97 6.19
C THR A 98 16.10 -10.29 5.06
N VAL A 99 15.00 -9.62 5.40
CA VAL A 99 14.36 -8.63 4.54
C VAL A 99 14.84 -7.27 5.01
N ALA A 100 15.43 -6.50 4.10
CA ALA A 100 15.80 -5.11 4.38
C ALA A 100 14.68 -4.17 3.97
N ILE A 101 14.49 -3.12 4.74
CA ILE A 101 13.63 -1.96 4.47
C ILE A 101 14.56 -0.77 4.33
N VAL A 102 14.39 -0.02 3.24
CA VAL A 102 15.13 1.21 2.97
C VAL A 102 14.13 2.35 2.93
N ASP A 103 14.26 3.26 3.88
CA ASP A 103 13.43 4.46 4.00
C ASP A 103 14.30 5.67 4.35
N ALA A 104 13.78 6.88 4.19
CA ALA A 104 14.50 8.08 4.58
C ALA A 104 14.12 8.52 5.98
N GLN A 105 15.01 9.28 6.61
CA GLN A 105 14.84 9.88 7.92
C GLN A 105 14.67 8.83 9.03
N ASP A 106 14.59 9.29 10.28
CA ASP A 106 14.59 8.40 11.45
C ASP A 106 13.17 8.18 11.99
N ASP A 107 12.86 6.93 12.31
CA ASP A 107 11.77 6.56 13.23
C ASP A 107 12.33 6.21 14.62
N PRO A 108 12.31 7.13 15.59
CA PRO A 108 12.80 6.86 16.94
C PRO A 108 12.09 5.71 17.67
N ASN A 109 10.85 5.37 17.29
CA ASN A 109 10.03 4.38 17.98
C ASN A 109 10.00 3.00 17.30
N ALA A 110 10.62 2.85 16.12
CA ALA A 110 10.59 1.63 15.28
C ALA A 110 10.64 0.30 16.05
N GLU A 111 11.64 0.09 16.92
CA GLU A 111 11.76 -1.18 17.65
C GLU A 111 10.65 -1.37 18.70
N ALA A 112 10.22 -0.29 19.36
CA ALA A 112 9.18 -0.34 20.37
C ALA A 112 7.80 -0.61 19.75
N ASP A 113 7.50 0.05 18.64
CA ASP A 113 6.24 -0.11 17.90
C ASP A 113 6.17 -1.48 17.23
N LEU A 114 7.26 -1.95 16.61
CA LEU A 114 7.39 -3.32 16.10
C LEU A 114 7.17 -4.37 17.20
N ALA A 115 7.73 -4.15 18.40
CA ALA A 115 7.51 -5.05 19.53
C ALA A 115 6.05 -5.06 19.98
N HIS A 116 5.38 -3.90 20.00
CA HIS A 116 3.97 -3.80 20.32
C HIS A 116 3.12 -4.55 19.29
N TYR A 117 3.28 -4.25 17.99
CA TYR A 117 2.58 -4.90 16.89
C TYR A 117 2.66 -6.42 16.99
N ARG A 118 3.88 -6.95 17.09
CA ARG A 118 4.14 -8.39 17.13
C ARG A 118 3.53 -9.03 18.37
N SER A 119 3.62 -8.38 19.53
CA SER A 119 3.03 -8.91 20.78
C SER A 119 1.50 -8.98 20.74
N GLN A 120 0.83 -7.94 20.23
CA GLN A 120 -0.64 -7.89 20.13
C GLN A 120 -1.20 -8.92 19.16
N LEU A 121 -0.41 -9.31 18.16
CA LEU A 121 -0.81 -10.23 17.10
C LEU A 121 -0.25 -11.65 17.30
N GLY A 122 0.41 -11.91 18.43
CA GLY A 122 0.93 -13.24 18.77
C GLY A 122 2.10 -13.71 17.90
N LEU A 123 2.86 -12.77 17.31
CA LEU A 123 4.06 -13.06 16.53
C LEU A 123 5.29 -13.17 17.46
N PRO A 124 6.33 -13.97 17.10
CA PRO A 124 7.56 -14.05 17.89
C PRO A 124 8.22 -12.67 18.07
N ALA A 125 8.88 -12.38 19.19
CA ALA A 125 9.57 -11.11 19.35
C ALA A 125 10.67 -10.91 18.29
N CYS A 126 10.79 -9.71 17.74
CA CYS A 126 11.87 -9.32 16.84
C CYS A 126 12.55 -8.05 17.37
N THR A 127 13.73 -8.19 17.95
CA THR A 127 14.40 -7.11 18.67
C THR A 127 15.89 -7.06 18.33
N THR A 128 16.52 -5.93 18.61
CA THR A 128 17.98 -5.79 18.56
C THR A 128 18.63 -6.78 19.52
N ALA A 129 18.04 -6.97 20.72
CA ALA A 129 18.58 -7.85 21.75
C ALA A 129 18.60 -9.34 21.36
N ASN A 130 17.62 -9.81 20.58
CA ASN A 130 17.58 -11.19 20.10
C ASN A 130 18.17 -11.37 18.69
N GLY A 131 18.68 -10.28 18.09
CA GLY A 131 19.32 -10.28 16.77
C GLY A 131 18.36 -10.38 15.59
N CYS A 132 17.04 -10.37 15.82
CA CYS A 132 16.06 -10.41 14.74
C CYS A 132 15.89 -9.06 14.04
N PHE A 133 15.95 -7.96 14.80
CA PHE A 133 15.85 -6.60 14.26
C PHE A 133 17.21 -5.92 14.30
N LYS A 134 17.53 -5.16 13.26
CA LYS A 134 18.70 -4.27 13.23
C LYS A 134 18.31 -2.97 12.55
N LYS A 135 18.64 -1.85 13.20
CA LYS A 135 18.47 -0.51 12.68
C LYS A 135 19.83 0.16 12.45
N VAL A 136 20.03 0.76 11.29
CA VAL A 136 21.27 1.45 10.91
C VAL A 136 20.98 2.66 10.01
N ASN A 137 21.93 3.60 9.95
CA ASN A 137 21.92 4.65 8.94
C ASN A 137 22.37 4.12 7.56
N GLN A 138 22.29 4.95 6.52
CA GLN A 138 22.70 4.62 5.15
C GLN A 138 24.16 4.17 4.98
N ASN A 139 25.01 4.35 5.98
CA ASN A 139 26.41 3.89 5.99
C ASN A 139 26.60 2.59 6.80
N GLY A 140 25.52 1.95 7.24
CA GLY A 140 25.54 0.70 7.98
C GLY A 140 25.91 0.85 9.46
N GLN A 141 25.89 2.06 10.00
CA GLN A 141 26.25 2.36 11.39
C GLN A 141 25.00 2.51 12.26
N ALA A 142 25.10 2.09 13.52
CA ALA A 142 24.00 2.26 14.49
C ALA A 142 23.79 3.72 14.94
N SER A 143 24.77 4.59 14.70
CA SER A 143 24.71 6.02 15.07
C SER A 143 25.80 6.84 14.34
N PRO A 144 25.60 8.14 14.10
CA PRO A 144 24.34 8.86 14.29
C PRO A 144 23.28 8.37 13.30
N LEU A 145 22.04 8.28 13.76
CA LEU A 145 20.88 8.06 12.89
C LEU A 145 20.47 9.39 12.24
N PRO A 146 19.72 9.37 11.13
CA PRO A 146 19.18 10.56 10.48
C PRO A 146 18.32 11.44 11.40
N THR A 147 17.89 12.59 10.88
CA THR A 147 16.90 13.42 11.58
C THR A 147 15.54 12.75 11.53
N ALA A 148 14.84 12.70 12.66
CA ALA A 148 13.52 12.08 12.74
C ALA A 148 12.44 12.87 11.97
N ASP A 149 11.47 12.15 11.41
CA ASP A 149 10.35 12.71 10.66
C ASP A 149 9.08 11.88 10.88
N TYR A 150 7.96 12.54 11.11
CA TYR A 150 6.71 11.86 11.45
C TYR A 150 6.13 11.07 10.26
N GLY A 151 6.21 11.61 9.05
CA GLY A 151 5.64 10.93 7.88
C GLY A 151 6.46 9.72 7.48
N TRP A 152 7.79 9.83 7.56
CA TRP A 152 8.67 8.68 7.34
C TRP A 152 8.60 7.66 8.47
N ALA A 153 8.35 8.06 9.71
CA ALA A 153 8.10 7.10 10.78
C ALA A 153 6.85 6.25 10.53
N GLU A 154 5.75 6.87 10.08
CA GLU A 154 4.54 6.13 9.67
C GLU A 154 4.84 5.13 8.54
N GLU A 155 5.70 5.49 7.59
CA GLU A 155 6.16 4.63 6.49
C GLU A 155 7.02 3.45 6.99
N ILE A 156 8.01 3.74 7.83
CA ILE A 156 8.89 2.73 8.42
C ILE A 156 8.06 1.73 9.23
N SER A 157 7.12 2.21 10.07
CA SER A 157 6.21 1.35 10.83
C SER A 157 5.36 0.45 9.92
N LEU A 158 4.81 1.00 8.82
CA LEU A 158 4.07 0.20 7.82
C LEU A 158 4.95 -0.92 7.25
N ASP A 159 6.17 -0.59 6.81
CA ASP A 159 7.07 -1.55 6.17
C ASP A 159 7.50 -2.66 7.14
N LEU A 160 7.88 -2.29 8.38
CA LEU A 160 8.25 -3.23 9.45
C LEU A 160 7.11 -4.19 9.80
N ASP A 161 5.89 -3.67 9.89
CA ASP A 161 4.70 -4.43 10.20
C ASP A 161 4.34 -5.40 9.06
N MET A 162 4.51 -4.97 7.80
CA MET A 162 4.21 -5.83 6.64
C MET A 162 5.23 -6.96 6.48
N VAL A 163 6.52 -6.70 6.74
CA VAL A 163 7.51 -7.77 6.80
C VAL A 163 7.17 -8.75 7.92
N SER A 164 6.80 -8.24 9.10
CA SER A 164 6.37 -9.06 10.23
C SER A 164 5.13 -9.89 9.93
N ALA A 165 4.17 -9.33 9.20
CA ALA A 165 2.91 -9.98 8.86
C ALA A 165 3.11 -11.14 7.88
N ILE A 166 3.96 -10.98 6.88
CA ILE A 166 4.17 -12.00 5.83
C ILE A 166 5.24 -12.99 6.23
N CYS A 167 6.41 -12.52 6.70
CA CYS A 167 7.53 -13.36 7.09
C CYS A 167 7.90 -13.18 8.57
N PRO A 168 7.08 -13.65 9.52
CA PRO A 168 7.35 -13.48 10.95
C PRO A 168 8.62 -14.18 11.44
N SER A 169 9.21 -15.06 10.63
CA SER A 169 10.47 -15.78 10.90
C SER A 169 11.70 -15.20 10.21
N CYS A 170 11.53 -14.18 9.34
CA CYS A 170 12.65 -13.44 8.77
C CYS A 170 13.28 -12.52 9.82
N HIS A 171 14.57 -12.25 9.67
CA HIS A 171 15.18 -11.07 10.29
C HIS A 171 14.80 -9.82 9.50
N ILE A 172 14.85 -8.67 10.17
CA ILE A 172 14.51 -7.38 9.59
C ILE A 172 15.70 -6.44 9.76
N LEU A 173 16.15 -5.86 8.65
CA LEU A 173 17.13 -4.78 8.63
C LEU A 173 16.43 -3.49 8.20
N LEU A 174 16.39 -2.49 9.06
CA LEU A 174 16.00 -1.13 8.71
C LEU A 174 17.26 -0.30 8.39
N VAL A 175 17.34 0.23 7.17
CA VAL A 175 18.40 1.14 6.74
C VAL A 175 17.79 2.51 6.45
N GLU A 176 18.11 3.49 7.29
CA GLU A 176 17.57 4.84 7.19
C GLU A 176 18.53 5.77 6.44
N ALA A 177 18.04 6.37 5.37
CA ALA A 177 18.73 7.39 4.60
C ALA A 177 18.64 8.76 5.27
N ASP A 178 19.70 9.58 5.15
CA ASP A 178 19.76 10.90 5.78
C ASP A 178 18.71 11.86 5.20
N GLU A 179 18.40 11.71 3.91
CA GLU A 179 17.50 12.58 3.16
C GLU A 179 16.66 11.77 2.16
N PRO A 180 15.45 12.23 1.81
CA PRO A 180 14.59 11.60 0.80
C PRO A 180 15.03 11.97 -0.61
N THR A 181 16.26 11.61 -0.97
CA THR A 181 16.86 11.83 -2.30
C THR A 181 17.31 10.50 -2.91
N ASP A 182 17.37 10.47 -4.23
CA ASP A 182 17.90 9.34 -5.01
C ASP A 182 19.30 8.91 -4.54
N ALA A 183 20.19 9.86 -4.23
CA ALA A 183 21.54 9.58 -3.77
C ALA A 183 21.58 8.97 -2.36
N SER A 184 20.83 9.53 -1.41
CA SER A 184 20.82 9.04 -0.02
C SER A 184 20.11 7.68 0.08
N LEU A 185 18.96 7.54 -0.57
CA LEU A 185 18.22 6.27 -0.61
C LEU A 185 18.98 5.20 -1.41
N GLY A 186 19.60 5.57 -2.55
CA GLY A 186 20.46 4.65 -3.30
C GLY A 186 21.66 4.14 -2.49
N THR A 187 22.29 5.00 -1.69
CA THR A 187 23.35 4.60 -0.75
C THR A 187 22.82 3.62 0.31
N ALA A 188 21.61 3.84 0.82
CA ALA A 188 20.97 2.93 1.75
C ALA A 188 20.64 1.56 1.12
N VAL A 189 20.20 1.52 -0.15
CA VAL A 189 20.01 0.28 -0.91
C VAL A 189 21.33 -0.50 -1.05
N ASP A 190 22.42 0.17 -1.41
CA ASP A 190 23.74 -0.47 -1.50
C ASP A 190 24.21 -1.05 -0.16
N THR A 191 23.99 -0.32 0.93
CA THR A 191 24.28 -0.78 2.30
C THR A 191 23.44 -1.98 2.69
N ALA A 192 22.15 -1.99 2.36
CA ALA A 192 21.28 -3.13 2.56
C ALA A 192 21.79 -4.35 1.78
N ALA A 193 22.11 -4.18 0.49
CA ALA A 193 22.61 -5.24 -0.37
C ALA A 193 23.96 -5.82 0.09
N ALA A 194 24.83 -4.98 0.64
CA ALA A 194 26.12 -5.41 1.20
C ALA A 194 26.00 -6.10 2.57
N THR A 195 24.83 -6.08 3.22
CA THR A 195 24.64 -6.65 4.54
C THR A 195 24.38 -8.16 4.46
N SER A 196 25.22 -8.94 5.15
CA SER A 196 25.13 -10.40 5.17
C SER A 196 23.73 -10.90 5.58
N GLY A 197 23.18 -11.83 4.80
CA GLY A 197 21.88 -12.46 5.04
C GLY A 197 20.70 -11.72 4.40
N VAL A 198 20.89 -10.51 3.88
CA VAL A 198 19.86 -9.82 3.09
C VAL A 198 19.62 -10.58 1.79
N VAL A 199 18.35 -10.97 1.59
CA VAL A 199 17.90 -11.65 0.36
C VAL A 199 16.85 -10.86 -0.39
N ALA A 200 16.20 -9.90 0.28
CA ALA A 200 15.22 -9.00 -0.32
C ALA A 200 15.33 -7.60 0.28
N ILE A 201 15.03 -6.58 -0.52
CA ILE A 201 15.06 -5.16 -0.14
C ILE A 201 13.74 -4.52 -0.59
N SER A 202 12.97 -3.96 0.36
CA SER A 202 11.77 -3.16 0.09
C SER A 202 12.13 -1.68 -0.06
N ASN A 203 11.53 -1.02 -1.04
CA ASN A 203 11.60 0.42 -1.26
C ASN A 203 10.18 0.97 -1.44
N SER A 204 9.63 1.57 -0.39
CA SER A 204 8.23 2.03 -0.35
C SER A 204 8.06 3.51 -0.69
N TYR A 205 8.91 3.99 -1.59
CA TYR A 205 8.99 5.39 -1.99
C TYR A 205 9.10 5.53 -3.51
N GLY A 206 8.91 6.75 -4.00
CA GLY A 206 9.19 7.06 -5.39
C GLY A 206 9.08 8.53 -5.74
N GLY A 207 9.37 8.83 -6.99
CA GLY A 207 9.33 10.17 -7.56
C GLY A 207 9.03 10.14 -9.06
N ALA A 208 9.06 11.32 -9.67
CA ALA A 208 8.92 11.47 -11.11
C ALA A 208 10.17 10.94 -11.82
N GLU A 209 9.98 10.38 -13.01
CA GLU A 209 11.10 10.02 -13.87
C GLU A 209 11.74 11.26 -14.52
N ASP A 210 13.07 11.26 -14.59
CA ASP A 210 13.85 12.15 -15.44
C ASP A 210 15.04 11.38 -16.06
N SER A 211 15.87 12.03 -16.87
CA SER A 211 16.99 11.34 -17.54
C SER A 211 18.11 10.87 -16.60
N SER A 212 18.18 11.39 -15.37
CA SER A 212 19.21 11.01 -14.39
C SER A 212 18.99 9.64 -13.78
N ILE A 213 17.75 9.13 -13.80
CA ILE A 213 17.38 7.83 -13.22
C ILE A 213 18.19 6.67 -13.82
N LEU A 214 18.57 6.78 -15.10
CA LEU A 214 19.39 5.76 -15.78
C LEU A 214 20.76 5.55 -15.13
N ALA A 215 21.32 6.59 -14.51
CA ALA A 215 22.56 6.48 -13.75
C ALA A 215 22.31 5.98 -12.33
N ALA A 216 21.22 6.46 -11.69
CA ALA A 216 20.83 6.05 -10.34
C ALA A 216 20.40 4.58 -10.25
N ASP A 217 19.95 4.00 -11.37
CA ASP A 217 19.58 2.58 -11.51
C ASP A 217 20.70 1.61 -11.08
N ALA A 218 21.96 2.03 -11.11
CA ALA A 218 23.08 1.24 -10.62
C ALA A 218 22.93 0.82 -9.14
N HIS A 219 22.26 1.64 -8.32
CA HIS A 219 22.00 1.33 -6.90
C HIS A 219 21.02 0.17 -6.71
N PHE A 220 20.21 -0.18 -7.72
CA PHE A 220 19.22 -1.25 -7.63
C PHE A 220 19.72 -2.55 -8.28
N ASN A 221 20.86 -2.52 -8.96
CA ASN A 221 21.44 -3.65 -9.66
C ASN A 221 22.19 -4.60 -8.70
N HIS A 222 21.43 -5.43 -7.97
CA HIS A 222 21.95 -6.41 -7.02
C HIS A 222 21.49 -7.84 -7.34
N PRO A 223 22.13 -8.52 -8.32
CA PRO A 223 21.79 -9.90 -8.66
C PRO A 223 21.86 -10.84 -7.45
N GLY A 224 20.86 -11.70 -7.28
CA GLY A 224 20.75 -12.60 -6.13
C GLY A 224 19.97 -12.02 -4.93
N ILE A 225 19.63 -10.73 -4.98
CA ILE A 225 18.77 -10.05 -4.02
C ILE A 225 17.50 -9.60 -4.75
N ALA A 226 16.33 -9.91 -4.17
CA ALA A 226 15.07 -9.42 -4.71
C ALA A 226 14.84 -7.97 -4.25
N VAL A 227 14.99 -7.01 -5.16
CA VAL A 227 14.71 -5.60 -4.89
C VAL A 227 13.30 -5.28 -5.34
N THR A 228 12.44 -4.81 -4.44
CA THR A 228 11.05 -4.42 -4.74
C THR A 228 10.89 -2.92 -4.60
N ALA A 229 10.01 -2.35 -5.42
CA ALA A 229 9.70 -0.92 -5.37
C ALA A 229 8.20 -0.68 -5.59
N SER A 230 7.62 0.17 -4.76
CA SER A 230 6.23 0.61 -4.87
C SER A 230 5.99 1.36 -6.19
N SER A 231 4.98 0.94 -6.95
CA SER A 231 4.67 1.52 -8.26
C SER A 231 4.12 2.95 -8.22
N GLY A 232 3.62 3.38 -7.05
CA GLY A 232 3.04 4.69 -6.82
C GLY A 232 1.54 4.66 -6.54
N ASP A 233 1.02 5.82 -6.15
CA ASP A 233 -0.27 5.95 -5.45
C ASP A 233 -1.23 6.98 -6.06
N SER A 234 -0.91 7.43 -7.27
CA SER A 234 -1.65 8.48 -8.00
C SER A 234 -2.40 7.94 -9.24
N GLY A 235 -2.58 6.63 -9.33
CA GLY A 235 -3.22 5.97 -10.47
C GLY A 235 -2.30 5.89 -11.68
N TYR A 236 -2.87 5.91 -12.89
CA TYR A 236 -2.13 5.80 -14.14
C TYR A 236 -1.04 6.87 -14.27
N GLY A 237 0.21 6.42 -14.26
CA GLY A 237 1.43 7.20 -14.12
C GLY A 237 2.57 6.29 -13.66
N VAL A 238 3.79 6.64 -14.04
CA VAL A 238 4.99 5.87 -13.71
C VAL A 238 5.79 6.59 -12.64
N SER A 239 6.33 5.83 -11.70
CA SER A 239 7.26 6.32 -10.68
C SER A 239 8.59 5.56 -10.75
N TRP A 240 9.68 6.26 -10.45
CA TRP A 240 10.99 5.67 -10.18
C TRP A 240 11.21 5.58 -8.65
N PRO A 241 11.77 4.50 -8.09
CA PRO A 241 12.54 3.44 -8.74
C PRO A 241 11.73 2.29 -9.34
N ALA A 242 10.40 2.25 -9.20
CA ALA A 242 9.60 1.17 -9.78
C ALA A 242 9.78 1.01 -11.30
N SER A 243 10.09 2.07 -12.04
CA SER A 243 10.39 1.95 -13.46
C SER A 243 11.73 1.31 -13.78
N SER A 244 12.67 1.20 -12.84
CA SER A 244 13.95 0.52 -13.04
C SER A 244 13.72 -0.91 -13.52
N GLN A 245 14.59 -1.38 -14.41
CA GLN A 245 14.60 -2.78 -14.86
C GLN A 245 15.19 -3.72 -13.80
N TYR A 246 15.87 -3.17 -12.79
CA TYR A 246 16.57 -3.93 -11.75
C TYR A 246 15.70 -4.25 -10.53
N VAL A 247 14.49 -3.69 -10.48
CA VAL A 247 13.52 -3.96 -9.41
C VAL A 247 12.34 -4.78 -9.90
N THR A 248 11.67 -5.44 -8.97
CA THR A 248 10.27 -5.86 -9.15
C THR A 248 9.37 -4.68 -8.78
N ALA A 249 8.67 -4.11 -9.77
CA ALA A 249 7.67 -3.07 -9.54
C ALA A 249 6.41 -3.67 -8.95
N VAL A 250 5.97 -3.13 -7.82
CA VAL A 250 4.84 -3.65 -7.07
C VAL A 250 3.64 -2.71 -7.15
N GLY A 251 2.63 -3.15 -7.90
CA GLY A 251 1.31 -2.53 -8.02
C GLY A 251 0.43 -2.77 -6.80
N GLY A 252 -0.87 -2.49 -6.95
CA GLY A 252 -1.79 -2.46 -5.83
C GLY A 252 -3.18 -3.01 -6.14
N THR A 253 -3.72 -3.80 -5.23
CA THR A 253 -5.06 -4.36 -5.30
C THR A 253 -5.97 -3.88 -4.17
N THR A 254 -7.27 -3.94 -4.42
CA THR A 254 -8.31 -3.94 -3.39
C THR A 254 -8.61 -5.38 -3.01
N LEU A 255 -8.11 -5.85 -1.87
CA LEU A 255 -8.28 -7.22 -1.38
C LEU A 255 -9.48 -7.34 -0.43
N LYS A 256 -10.39 -8.29 -0.68
CA LYS A 256 -11.58 -8.51 0.14
C LYS A 256 -11.83 -9.98 0.42
N LYS A 257 -12.36 -10.28 1.60
CA LYS A 257 -12.93 -11.62 1.89
C LYS A 257 -14.08 -11.91 0.94
N ALA A 258 -14.17 -13.16 0.49
CA ALA A 258 -15.17 -13.61 -0.46
C ALA A 258 -15.61 -15.05 -0.17
N SER A 259 -16.86 -15.37 -0.48
CA SER A 259 -17.40 -16.73 -0.37
C SER A 259 -17.06 -17.57 -1.61
N ASN A 260 -15.77 -17.86 -1.81
CA ASN A 260 -15.26 -18.69 -2.90
C ASN A 260 -14.17 -19.65 -2.38
N ALA A 261 -13.62 -20.52 -3.24
CA ALA A 261 -12.61 -21.51 -2.83
C ALA A 261 -11.31 -20.90 -2.28
N ARG A 262 -10.93 -19.69 -2.74
CA ARG A 262 -9.77 -18.95 -2.20
C ARG A 262 -10.10 -18.30 -0.85
N GLY A 263 -11.36 -17.95 -0.60
CA GLY A 263 -11.79 -17.11 0.52
C GLY A 263 -11.59 -15.61 0.28
N TRP A 264 -11.08 -15.23 -0.89
CA TRP A 264 -10.63 -13.87 -1.21
C TRP A 264 -10.92 -13.50 -2.66
N THR A 265 -11.05 -12.19 -2.91
CA THR A 265 -11.15 -11.59 -4.24
C THR A 265 -10.33 -10.32 -4.29
N GLU A 266 -9.82 -9.99 -5.48
CA GLU A 266 -9.04 -8.78 -5.73
C GLU A 266 -9.54 -8.06 -6.97
N THR A 267 -9.44 -6.73 -6.96
CA THR A 267 -9.59 -5.86 -8.12
C THR A 267 -8.41 -4.90 -8.15
N ALA A 268 -8.05 -4.36 -9.31
CA ALA A 268 -7.06 -3.28 -9.39
C ALA A 268 -7.46 -2.12 -8.47
N TRP A 269 -6.51 -1.66 -7.65
CA TRP A 269 -6.74 -0.47 -6.84
C TRP A 269 -6.63 0.77 -7.71
N SER A 270 -7.58 1.69 -7.58
CA SER A 270 -7.62 2.88 -8.42
C SER A 270 -6.43 3.83 -8.24
N GLY A 271 -5.71 3.70 -7.12
CA GLY A 271 -4.51 4.49 -6.83
C GLY A 271 -3.21 3.84 -7.29
N ALA A 272 -3.19 2.55 -7.62
CA ALA A 272 -1.95 1.85 -7.97
C ALA A 272 -1.29 2.50 -9.19
N GLY A 273 0.04 2.67 -9.15
CA GLY A 273 0.83 3.19 -10.25
C GLY A 273 0.95 2.19 -11.39
N SER A 274 0.80 2.65 -12.63
CA SER A 274 1.12 1.85 -13.81
C SER A 274 1.32 2.73 -15.04
N GLY A 275 2.07 2.22 -16.01
CA GLY A 275 2.28 2.93 -17.26
C GLY A 275 3.55 2.50 -17.98
N CYS A 276 3.99 3.37 -18.89
CA CYS A 276 5.17 3.16 -19.72
C CYS A 276 6.26 4.15 -19.33
N SER A 277 7.44 3.67 -18.96
CA SER A 277 8.58 4.54 -18.65
C SER A 277 8.90 5.44 -19.84
N ALA A 278 9.26 6.69 -19.55
CA ALA A 278 9.76 7.61 -20.57
C ALA A 278 11.25 7.35 -20.92
N TYR A 279 12.01 6.67 -20.06
CA TYR A 279 13.47 6.56 -20.15
C TYR A 279 13.95 5.11 -20.26
N GLU A 280 13.46 4.22 -19.39
CA GLU A 280 13.96 2.86 -19.23
C GLU A 280 13.66 1.98 -20.45
N PRO A 281 14.64 1.25 -20.99
CA PRO A 281 14.40 0.34 -22.10
C PRO A 281 13.49 -0.81 -21.66
N LYS A 282 12.70 -1.34 -22.60
CA LYS A 282 11.90 -2.54 -22.33
C LYS A 282 12.84 -3.72 -22.05
N PRO A 283 12.76 -4.36 -20.87
CA PRO A 283 13.51 -5.57 -20.60
C PRO A 283 13.06 -6.71 -21.50
N SER A 284 13.97 -7.60 -21.88
CA SER A 284 13.68 -8.70 -22.82
C SER A 284 12.63 -9.69 -22.34
N TRP A 285 12.35 -9.73 -21.03
CA TRP A 285 11.34 -10.57 -20.39
C TRP A 285 9.94 -9.91 -20.35
N GLN A 286 9.81 -8.62 -20.65
CA GLN A 286 8.52 -7.98 -20.86
C GLN A 286 8.11 -8.09 -22.34
N HIS A 287 6.92 -8.65 -22.58
CA HIS A 287 6.41 -8.92 -23.93
C HIS A 287 5.11 -8.20 -24.27
N ASP A 288 4.62 -7.37 -23.36
CA ASP A 288 3.46 -6.54 -23.60
C ASP A 288 3.73 -5.55 -24.76
N THR A 289 2.70 -5.12 -25.50
CA THR A 289 2.88 -4.47 -26.81
C THR A 289 2.50 -2.99 -26.87
N ALA A 290 1.71 -2.49 -25.92
CA ALA A 290 1.24 -1.10 -25.90
C ALA A 290 2.28 -0.09 -25.38
N CYS A 291 3.37 -0.57 -24.80
CA CYS A 291 4.49 0.24 -24.36
C CYS A 291 5.77 -0.25 -25.04
N ALA A 292 6.61 0.67 -25.53
CA ALA A 292 7.89 0.33 -26.16
C ALA A 292 9.07 0.28 -25.17
N LYS A 293 8.85 0.76 -23.95
CA LYS A 293 9.82 0.91 -22.85
C LYS A 293 9.42 0.02 -21.67
N ARG A 294 10.06 0.15 -20.51
CA ARG A 294 9.69 -0.62 -19.31
C ARG A 294 8.24 -0.30 -18.90
N THR A 295 7.40 -1.32 -18.75
CA THR A 295 6.02 -1.16 -18.24
C THR A 295 5.94 -1.43 -16.76
N VAL A 296 5.31 -0.54 -15.99
CA VAL A 296 5.01 -0.71 -14.56
C VAL A 296 3.52 -1.08 -14.42
N ALA A 297 3.10 -1.99 -13.54
CA ALA A 297 3.87 -2.80 -12.57
C ALA A 297 4.21 -4.21 -13.09
N ASP A 298 4.98 -5.01 -12.31
CA ASP A 298 5.32 -6.41 -12.63
C ASP A 298 4.39 -7.41 -11.92
N VAL A 299 4.12 -7.16 -10.63
CA VAL A 299 3.20 -7.94 -9.76
C VAL A 299 2.47 -6.98 -8.83
N SER A 300 1.58 -7.47 -7.95
CA SER A 300 0.89 -6.64 -6.97
C SER A 300 0.60 -7.37 -5.66
N ALA A 301 0.30 -6.58 -4.63
CA ALA A 301 -0.34 -7.04 -3.41
C ALA A 301 -1.38 -6.00 -2.96
N VAL A 302 -1.94 -6.15 -1.75
CA VAL A 302 -2.97 -5.25 -1.22
C VAL A 302 -2.40 -3.86 -1.02
N ALA A 303 -3.12 -2.86 -1.52
CA ALA A 303 -2.74 -1.46 -1.43
C ALA A 303 -3.94 -0.54 -1.16
N ASP A 304 -5.19 -0.93 -1.44
CA ASP A 304 -6.32 -0.02 -1.25
C ASP A 304 -6.54 0.31 0.25
N PRO A 305 -6.42 1.59 0.69
CA PRO A 305 -6.64 1.95 2.09
C PRO A 305 -8.06 1.61 2.58
N SER A 306 -9.04 1.54 1.68
CA SER A 306 -10.41 1.12 2.06
C SER A 306 -10.51 -0.33 2.50
N THR A 307 -9.54 -1.16 2.13
CA THR A 307 -9.31 -2.53 2.61
C THR A 307 -7.91 -2.68 3.21
N GLY A 308 -7.41 -1.59 3.82
CA GLY A 308 -6.03 -1.47 4.25
C GLY A 308 -5.60 -2.49 5.30
N VAL A 309 -4.29 -2.60 5.46
CA VAL A 309 -3.59 -3.41 6.45
C VAL A 309 -3.56 -2.72 7.81
N GLY A 310 -3.46 -3.49 8.88
CA GLY A 310 -3.23 -2.95 10.22
C GLY A 310 -1.78 -2.57 10.42
N VAL A 311 -1.55 -1.34 10.87
CA VAL A 311 -0.22 -0.78 11.22
C VAL A 311 -0.29 -0.16 12.59
N TYR A 312 0.79 -0.23 13.35
CA TYR A 312 0.93 0.41 14.65
C TYR A 312 2.11 1.39 14.64
N ASP A 313 1.85 2.64 15.00
CA ASP A 313 2.87 3.69 15.10
C ASP A 313 2.50 4.66 16.24
N THR A 314 3.51 5.11 16.99
CA THR A 314 3.35 6.06 18.09
C THR A 314 4.27 7.27 18.01
N TYR A 315 4.98 7.46 16.89
CA TYR A 315 5.87 8.61 16.73
C TYR A 315 5.10 9.83 16.24
N ASN A 316 4.88 10.79 17.14
CA ASN A 316 4.04 11.95 16.86
C ASN A 316 4.52 13.24 17.51
N SER A 317 3.97 14.37 17.03
CA SER A 317 4.32 15.70 17.49
C SER A 317 3.57 16.13 18.77
N CYS A 318 2.67 15.31 19.31
CA CYS A 318 1.91 15.60 20.53
C CYS A 318 2.36 14.83 21.78
N GLY A 319 3.35 13.95 21.64
CA GLY A 319 3.87 13.11 22.71
C GLY A 319 2.77 12.29 23.37
N THR A 320 2.84 12.13 24.69
CA THR A 320 1.87 11.32 25.45
C THR A 320 0.59 12.08 25.84
N SER A 321 0.20 13.10 25.05
CA SER A 321 -0.97 13.92 25.36
C SER A 321 -2.25 13.11 25.21
N SER A 322 -3.14 13.14 26.19
CA SER A 322 -4.47 12.51 26.11
C SER A 322 -5.38 13.13 25.03
N PHE A 323 -4.93 14.20 24.38
CA PHE A 323 -5.63 14.87 23.28
C PHE A 323 -4.94 14.65 21.94
N CYS A 324 -3.91 13.79 21.85
CA CYS A 324 -3.10 13.62 20.65
C CYS A 324 -3.94 13.22 19.42
N ASP A 325 -4.81 12.22 19.56
CA ASP A 325 -5.79 11.83 18.54
C ASP A 325 -6.65 13.00 18.02
N LEU A 326 -7.08 13.88 18.94
CA LEU A 326 -7.87 15.05 18.58
C LEU A 326 -7.03 16.08 17.81
N LEU A 327 -5.79 16.31 18.23
CA LEU A 327 -4.88 17.25 17.56
C LEU A 327 -4.52 16.75 16.15
N ILE A 328 -4.22 15.46 16.00
CA ILE A 328 -3.96 14.82 14.70
C ILE A 328 -5.20 14.95 13.79
N SER A 329 -6.38 14.61 14.31
CA SER A 329 -7.64 14.69 13.54
C SER A 329 -8.02 16.12 13.11
N LEU A 330 -7.51 17.13 13.81
CA LEU A 330 -7.68 18.54 13.48
C LEU A 330 -6.55 19.11 12.60
N GLY A 331 -5.53 18.32 12.28
CA GLY A 331 -4.33 18.76 11.55
C GLY A 331 -3.46 19.73 12.36
N LEU A 332 -3.54 19.66 13.70
CA LEU A 332 -2.76 20.47 14.64
C LEU A 332 -1.56 19.71 15.22
N ALA A 333 -1.44 18.42 14.88
CA ALA A 333 -0.30 17.55 15.17
C ALA A 333 -0.06 16.61 13.99
N GLN A 334 1.13 16.01 13.94
CA GLN A 334 1.57 15.05 12.91
C GLN A 334 1.96 13.73 13.57
N GLY A 335 2.00 12.64 12.80
CA GLY A 335 2.28 11.30 13.28
C GLY A 335 1.03 10.52 13.69
N LEU A 336 1.26 9.31 14.21
CA LEU A 336 0.23 8.45 14.76
C LEU A 336 0.43 8.22 16.27
N ASP A 337 -0.64 7.78 16.91
CA ASP A 337 -0.72 7.47 18.34
C ASP A 337 -1.51 6.16 18.55
N GLY A 338 -1.17 5.13 17.75
CA GLY A 338 -1.74 3.78 17.88
C GLY A 338 -2.01 3.07 16.56
N TRP A 339 -3.06 2.24 16.55
CA TRP A 339 -3.38 1.39 15.40
C TRP A 339 -4.10 2.19 14.31
N ALA A 340 -3.64 2.09 13.07
CA ALA A 340 -4.28 2.64 11.90
C ALA A 340 -4.55 1.57 10.84
N ALA A 341 -5.56 1.80 10.00
CA ALA A 341 -5.73 1.03 8.77
C ALA A 341 -5.05 1.78 7.63
N VAL A 342 -4.07 1.18 7.00
CA VAL A 342 -3.16 1.81 6.04
C VAL A 342 -3.20 1.08 4.70
N GLY A 343 -3.03 1.81 3.62
CA GLY A 343 -2.75 1.25 2.29
C GLY A 343 -1.68 2.05 1.59
N GLY A 344 -1.77 2.13 0.28
CA GLY A 344 -0.72 2.53 -0.63
C GLY A 344 0.09 1.34 -1.13
N THR A 345 0.73 1.51 -2.28
CA THR A 345 1.64 0.49 -2.83
C THR A 345 2.87 0.28 -1.93
N SER A 346 3.13 1.24 -1.04
CA SER A 346 3.95 1.09 0.16
C SER A 346 3.65 -0.15 0.97
N ALA A 347 2.37 -0.52 1.17
CA ALA A 347 2.06 -1.78 1.86
C ALA A 347 2.44 -3.00 1.02
N SER A 348 2.37 -2.88 -0.31
CA SER A 348 2.56 -3.99 -1.23
C SER A 348 4.03 -4.37 -1.43
N SER A 349 4.95 -3.39 -1.51
CA SER A 349 6.40 -3.65 -1.67
C SER A 349 6.98 -4.59 -0.60
N PRO A 350 6.88 -4.31 0.71
CA PRO A 350 7.43 -5.16 1.77
C PRO A 350 6.71 -6.51 1.86
N ILE A 351 5.43 -6.58 1.47
CA ILE A 351 4.71 -7.84 1.32
C ILE A 351 5.41 -8.72 0.27
N ILE A 352 5.67 -8.19 -0.93
CA ILE A 352 6.32 -8.94 -2.01
C ILE A 352 7.78 -9.26 -1.67
N ALA A 353 8.54 -8.34 -1.07
CA ALA A 353 9.89 -8.60 -0.60
C ALA A 353 9.92 -9.79 0.38
N SER A 354 8.93 -9.86 1.26
CA SER A 354 8.78 -10.97 2.21
C SER A 354 8.39 -12.29 1.54
N VAL A 355 7.60 -12.26 0.45
CA VAL A 355 7.30 -13.46 -0.34
C VAL A 355 8.56 -13.99 -1.03
N TYR A 356 9.40 -13.12 -1.60
CA TYR A 356 10.72 -13.48 -2.12
C TYR A 356 11.61 -14.12 -1.04
N ALA A 357 11.65 -13.50 0.15
CA ALA A 357 12.40 -14.06 1.26
C ALA A 357 11.86 -15.44 1.66
N LEU A 358 10.54 -15.64 1.74
CA LEU A 358 9.94 -16.96 2.02
C LEU A 358 10.25 -18.01 0.95
N ALA A 359 10.32 -17.61 -0.33
CA ALA A 359 10.65 -18.49 -1.45
C ALA A 359 12.05 -19.10 -1.33
N GLY A 360 13.02 -18.31 -0.87
CA GLY A 360 14.37 -18.80 -0.52
C GLY A 360 15.27 -19.15 -1.72
N ASN A 361 14.90 -18.69 -2.91
CA ASN A 361 15.54 -18.93 -4.20
C ASN A 361 16.01 -17.61 -4.87
N THR A 362 16.13 -16.51 -4.12
CA THR A 362 16.50 -15.18 -4.68
C THR A 362 17.82 -15.20 -5.44
N GLY A 363 18.74 -16.12 -5.13
CA GLY A 363 19.96 -16.39 -5.90
C GLY A 363 19.73 -16.82 -7.36
N SER A 364 18.51 -17.24 -7.72
CA SER A 364 18.08 -17.57 -9.09
C SER A 364 17.20 -16.49 -9.73
N THR A 365 16.80 -15.49 -8.94
CA THR A 365 15.96 -14.38 -9.38
C THR A 365 16.83 -13.35 -10.10
N THR A 366 16.41 -12.95 -11.29
CA THR A 366 17.03 -11.85 -12.04
C THR A 366 16.05 -10.69 -12.09
N TYR A 367 16.16 -9.76 -11.14
CA TYR A 367 15.30 -8.57 -11.03
C TYR A 367 13.81 -8.95 -11.04
N GLY A 368 12.96 -8.18 -11.73
CA GLY A 368 11.53 -8.47 -11.89
C GLY A 368 11.16 -9.60 -12.87
N SER A 369 12.12 -10.33 -13.43
CA SER A 369 11.82 -11.30 -14.51
C SER A 369 11.21 -12.63 -14.04
N TYR A 370 11.46 -13.03 -12.79
CA TYR A 370 11.10 -14.36 -12.31
C TYR A 370 9.58 -14.64 -12.35
N PRO A 371 8.69 -13.72 -11.94
CA PRO A 371 7.24 -13.89 -12.08
C PRO A 371 6.77 -14.14 -13.52
N TYR A 372 7.42 -13.56 -14.53
CA TYR A 372 7.02 -13.68 -15.95
C TYR A 372 7.13 -15.12 -16.48
N ALA A 373 8.02 -15.92 -15.91
CA ALA A 373 8.17 -17.34 -16.24
C ALA A 373 7.24 -18.26 -15.41
N HIS A 374 6.54 -17.73 -14.40
CA HIS A 374 5.83 -18.51 -13.38
C HIS A 374 4.40 -18.01 -13.12
N THR A 375 3.73 -17.51 -14.17
CA THR A 375 2.39 -16.89 -14.05
C THR A 375 1.32 -17.79 -13.45
N SER A 376 1.45 -19.13 -13.54
CA SER A 376 0.54 -20.07 -12.89
C SER A 376 0.61 -20.05 -11.35
N ALA A 377 1.68 -19.48 -10.78
CA ALA A 377 1.87 -19.29 -9.35
C ALA A 377 1.37 -17.92 -8.86
N LEU A 378 0.55 -17.23 -9.66
CA LEU A 378 -0.08 -15.95 -9.32
C LEU A 378 -1.60 -16.04 -9.42
N PHE A 379 -2.30 -15.20 -8.67
CA PHE A 379 -3.71 -14.91 -8.87
C PHE A 379 -3.85 -13.75 -9.84
N ASP A 380 -4.33 -14.04 -11.04
CA ASP A 380 -4.65 -13.04 -12.05
C ASP A 380 -5.81 -12.13 -11.58
N VAL A 381 -5.61 -10.81 -11.63
CA VAL A 381 -6.58 -9.81 -11.19
C VAL A 381 -7.23 -9.20 -12.42
N THR A 382 -8.40 -9.69 -12.80
CA THR A 382 -8.95 -9.41 -14.14
C THR A 382 -9.95 -8.26 -14.21
N SER A 383 -10.01 -7.38 -13.19
CA SER A 383 -11.00 -6.30 -13.16
C SER A 383 -10.59 -5.10 -12.32
N GLY A 384 -11.14 -3.94 -12.66
CA GLY A 384 -10.78 -2.65 -12.07
C GLY A 384 -9.91 -1.80 -13.01
N SER A 385 -9.61 -0.59 -12.58
CA SER A 385 -8.78 0.36 -13.35
C SER A 385 -8.16 1.39 -12.42
N ASN A 386 -6.97 1.88 -12.77
CA ASN A 386 -6.27 2.93 -12.03
C ASN A 386 -6.31 4.31 -12.71
N GLY A 387 -7.15 4.50 -13.73
CA GLY A 387 -7.26 5.77 -14.41
C GLY A 387 -7.82 5.63 -15.82
N SER A 388 -7.38 6.52 -16.71
CA SER A 388 -7.78 6.51 -18.12
C SER A 388 -6.55 6.55 -19.01
N CYS A 389 -6.48 5.61 -19.95
CA CYS A 389 -5.40 5.41 -20.92
C CYS A 389 -5.97 4.92 -22.26
N GLY A 390 -7.16 5.40 -22.62
CA GLY A 390 -7.88 4.93 -23.82
C GLY A 390 -8.44 3.51 -23.71
N GLY A 391 -8.61 2.99 -22.48
CA GLY A 391 -9.16 1.65 -22.22
C GLY A 391 -8.18 0.50 -22.50
N THR A 392 -6.89 0.80 -22.69
CA THR A 392 -5.87 -0.25 -22.87
C THR A 392 -5.55 -0.96 -21.55
N TYR A 393 -4.89 -2.11 -21.63
CA TYR A 393 -4.47 -2.88 -20.44
C TYR A 393 -3.51 -2.09 -19.53
N LEU A 394 -2.89 -1.01 -20.02
CA LEU A 394 -1.96 -0.21 -19.24
C LEU A 394 -2.60 0.47 -18.02
N CYS A 395 -3.92 0.66 -18.01
CA CYS A 395 -4.65 1.24 -16.88
C CYS A 395 -5.95 0.48 -16.52
N THR A 396 -6.28 -0.57 -17.27
CA THR A 396 -7.50 -1.37 -17.06
C THR A 396 -7.09 -2.81 -16.89
N ALA A 397 -7.50 -3.41 -15.78
CA ALA A 397 -7.15 -4.79 -15.48
C ALA A 397 -7.91 -5.78 -16.38
N GLY A 398 -7.28 -6.90 -16.70
CA GLY A 398 -7.75 -7.88 -17.67
C GLY A 398 -7.10 -9.24 -17.48
N THR A 399 -7.35 -10.18 -18.40
CA THR A 399 -6.71 -11.50 -18.32
C THR A 399 -5.23 -11.43 -18.70
N GLY A 400 -4.37 -12.01 -17.88
CA GLY A 400 -2.92 -12.04 -18.09
C GLY A 400 -2.24 -10.78 -17.57
N TYR A 401 -1.25 -10.28 -18.31
CA TYR A 401 -0.57 -9.05 -17.90
C TYR A 401 -1.47 -7.83 -18.11
N ASP A 402 -1.63 -7.02 -17.07
CA ASP A 402 -2.13 -5.65 -17.15
C ASP A 402 -1.26 -4.68 -16.35
N GLY A 403 -1.37 -3.39 -16.65
CA GLY A 403 -0.57 -2.36 -15.99
C GLY A 403 -0.86 -2.25 -14.49
N PRO A 404 -2.13 -2.05 -14.07
CA PRO A 404 -2.45 -1.80 -12.66
C PRO A 404 -2.03 -2.91 -11.70
N THR A 405 -2.03 -4.18 -12.17
CA THR A 405 -1.75 -5.33 -11.32
C THR A 405 -0.58 -6.22 -11.76
N GLY A 406 0.04 -5.88 -12.90
CA GLY A 406 1.12 -6.67 -13.49
C GLY A 406 0.62 -8.06 -13.89
N LEU A 407 1.32 -9.08 -13.42
CA LEU A 407 0.96 -10.48 -13.59
C LEU A 407 0.00 -11.01 -12.50
N GLY A 408 -0.43 -10.14 -11.58
CA GLY A 408 -1.32 -10.47 -10.46
C GLY A 408 -0.60 -10.56 -9.12
N THR A 409 -1.20 -11.31 -8.18
CA THR A 409 -0.74 -11.37 -6.77
C THR A 409 -0.27 -12.77 -6.36
N PRO A 410 0.48 -12.93 -5.26
CA PRO A 410 1.04 -14.22 -4.88
C PRO A 410 -0.02 -15.32 -4.66
N ASN A 411 0.19 -16.47 -5.30
CA ASN A 411 -0.52 -17.73 -5.03
C ASN A 411 0.49 -18.73 -4.45
N GLY A 412 0.99 -18.42 -3.25
CA GLY A 412 2.18 -19.03 -2.67
C GLY A 412 3.47 -18.36 -3.18
N THR A 413 4.60 -19.04 -2.99
CA THR A 413 5.94 -18.51 -3.32
C THR A 413 6.45 -18.94 -4.70
N GLY A 414 5.72 -19.77 -5.45
CA GLY A 414 6.25 -20.37 -6.68
C GLY A 414 6.59 -19.39 -7.80
N GLY A 415 6.07 -18.16 -7.73
CA GLY A 415 6.35 -17.08 -8.68
C GLY A 415 7.44 -16.11 -8.22
N PHE A 416 8.13 -16.40 -7.12
CA PHE A 416 9.10 -15.53 -6.46
C PHE A 416 10.42 -16.27 -6.23
#